data_AF-A0A948D4T0-F1
#
_entry.id   AF-A0A948D4T0-F1
#
_cell.length_a   1.000
_cell.length_b   1.000
_cell.length_c   1.000
_cell.angle_alpha   90.00
_cell.angle_beta   90.00
_cell.angle_gamma   90.00
#
_symmetry.space_group_name_H-M   'P 1'
#
loop_
_entity.id
_entity.type
_entity.pdbx_description
1 polymer ?
#
loop_
_entity_poly.entity_id
_entity_poly.type
_entity_poly.pdbx_seq_one_letter_code
_entity_poly.pdbx_strand_id
1 'polypeptide(L)'
;MKAKSLFRLEWISLVYLALFVLAVLSPSIVKQDFLWIQERHVEEIMIFIFGIVGLAIFSIYQRMMEKHEREHENARNECDRVKRELVESYKYIGAVNRKIEVLKRLSNQTSLSVMESDHLAKDLLTSLLMNAAVSTGSNTAVIRYVELEKSRTEFEIYHHTEEKNHFKISNKELTKVHYSGISHAFSRAEDGREILVVPSDKQGKPVKAYLLLAVDASNRANLDTTLLKVFANQAELLRYSLLRNVKSSVTPAIDFQDDEIEEVAVI
;
A
#
# COMPACT_ATOMS: atom_id res chain seq x y z
N MET A 1 11.68 33.96 -9.58
CA MET A 1 13.16 33.88 -9.46
C MET A 1 13.93 33.92 -10.79
N LYS A 2 13.36 33.53 -11.95
CA LYS A 2 14.06 33.49 -13.25
C LYS A 2 14.56 34.85 -13.80
N ALA A 3 13.89 35.97 -13.50
CA ALA A 3 14.26 37.27 -14.07
C ALA A 3 15.60 37.82 -13.54
N LYS A 4 16.01 37.44 -12.32
CA LYS A 4 17.20 38.00 -11.67
C LYS A 4 18.50 37.34 -12.15
N SER A 5 18.45 36.10 -12.62
CA SER A 5 19.63 35.38 -13.14
C SER A 5 19.95 35.75 -14.58
N LEU A 6 18.92 35.97 -15.42
CA LEU A 6 19.08 36.45 -16.79
C LEU A 6 19.74 37.83 -16.83
N PHE A 7 19.28 38.75 -15.98
CA PHE A 7 19.89 40.08 -15.85
C PHE A 7 21.38 39.98 -15.48
N ARG A 8 21.78 39.11 -14.54
CA ARG A 8 23.19 38.98 -14.12
C ARG A 8 24.09 38.43 -15.22
N LEU A 9 23.60 37.50 -16.05
CA LEU A 9 24.32 36.98 -17.22
C LEU A 9 24.56 38.07 -18.26
N GLU A 10 23.54 38.90 -18.52
CA GLU A 10 23.65 40.06 -19.42
C GLU A 10 24.69 41.07 -18.91
N TRP A 11 24.70 41.35 -17.61
CA TRP A 11 25.70 42.24 -16.99
C TRP A 11 27.13 41.69 -17.09
N ILE A 12 27.34 40.40 -16.87
CA ILE A 12 28.66 39.77 -17.03
C ILE A 12 29.11 39.86 -18.49
N SER A 13 28.23 39.57 -19.45
CA SER A 13 28.54 39.68 -20.88
C SER A 13 28.94 41.09 -21.27
N LEU A 14 28.32 42.11 -20.66
CA LEU A 14 28.64 43.52 -20.88
C LEU A 14 30.01 43.88 -20.32
N VAL A 15 30.37 43.38 -19.13
CA VAL A 15 31.71 43.57 -18.54
C VAL A 15 32.81 42.91 -19.40
N TYR A 16 32.59 41.70 -19.90
CA TYR A 16 33.52 41.05 -20.81
C TYR A 16 33.66 41.80 -22.13
N LEU A 17 32.56 42.28 -22.69
CA LEU A 17 32.58 43.08 -23.91
C LEU A 17 33.38 44.38 -23.70
N ALA A 18 33.19 45.07 -22.57
CA ALA A 18 33.95 46.26 -22.23
C ALA A 18 35.45 45.99 -22.08
N LEU A 19 35.83 44.91 -21.37
CA LEU A 19 37.22 44.47 -21.23
C LEU A 19 37.85 44.11 -22.57
N PHE A 20 37.11 43.41 -23.43
CA PHE A 20 37.57 43.04 -24.76
C PHE A 20 37.79 44.27 -25.65
N VAL A 21 36.85 45.23 -25.64
CA VAL A 21 36.97 46.49 -26.37
C VAL A 21 38.17 47.31 -25.87
N LEU A 22 38.39 47.36 -24.54
CA LEU A 22 39.56 48.00 -23.93
C LEU A 22 40.87 47.33 -24.36
N ALA A 23 40.91 46.00 -24.40
CA ALA A 23 42.09 45.26 -24.84
C ALA A 23 42.40 45.49 -26.33
N VAL A 24 41.38 45.50 -27.19
CA VAL A 24 41.53 45.76 -28.64
C VAL A 24 41.92 47.23 -28.92
N LEU A 25 41.46 48.17 -28.09
CA LEU A 25 41.80 49.59 -28.20
C LEU A 25 43.12 49.96 -27.51
N SER A 26 43.73 49.05 -26.75
CA SER A 26 45.01 49.24 -26.05
C SER A 26 46.10 49.89 -26.95
N PRO A 27 46.40 49.37 -28.17
CA PRO A 27 47.34 50.00 -29.10
C PRO A 27 47.01 51.44 -29.51
N SER A 28 45.74 51.85 -29.43
CA SER A 28 45.30 53.22 -29.76
C SER A 28 45.38 54.16 -28.57
N ILE A 29 45.44 53.64 -27.34
CA ILE A 29 45.49 54.40 -26.09
C ILE A 29 46.94 54.70 -25.70
N VAL A 30 47.85 53.75 -25.91
CA VAL A 30 49.28 53.93 -25.65
C VAL A 30 49.92 54.47 -26.94
N LYS A 31 50.16 55.78 -27.00
CA LYS A 31 50.75 56.47 -28.19
C LYS A 31 52.10 57.14 -27.91
N GLN A 32 52.66 56.94 -26.72
CA GLN A 32 53.86 57.64 -26.25
C GLN A 32 54.73 56.69 -25.45
N ASP A 33 56.05 56.78 -25.67
CA ASP A 33 57.04 56.09 -24.86
C ASP A 33 56.88 56.53 -23.39
N PHE A 34 56.54 55.58 -22.54
CA PHE A 34 56.32 55.83 -21.12
C PHE A 34 57.55 55.31 -20.34
N LEU A 35 58.21 56.19 -19.59
CA LEU A 35 59.27 55.83 -18.63
C LEU A 35 60.35 54.86 -19.21
N TRP A 36 61.00 55.24 -20.31
CA TRP A 36 62.10 54.48 -20.94
C TRP A 36 61.75 53.06 -21.45
N ILE A 37 60.48 52.67 -21.44
CA ILE A 37 60.01 51.40 -22.00
C ILE A 37 59.41 51.67 -23.38
N GLN A 38 59.82 50.86 -24.36
CA GLN A 38 59.30 50.93 -25.72
C GLN A 38 57.79 50.65 -25.72
N GLU A 39 57.03 51.51 -26.40
CA GLU A 39 55.56 51.47 -26.55
C GLU A 39 54.99 50.05 -26.70
N ARG A 40 55.62 49.20 -27.54
CA ARG A 40 55.20 47.82 -27.79
C ARG A 40 55.16 46.94 -26.53
N HIS A 41 56.15 47.05 -25.66
CA HIS A 41 56.19 46.22 -24.45
C HIS A 41 55.14 46.64 -23.43
N VAL A 42 54.81 47.93 -23.38
CA VAL A 42 53.73 48.43 -22.51
C VAL A 42 52.37 47.93 -23.00
N GLU A 43 52.15 47.90 -24.31
CA GLU A 43 50.95 47.35 -24.92
C GLU A 43 50.78 45.85 -24.63
N GLU A 44 51.84 45.06 -24.85
CA GLU A 44 51.87 43.62 -24.57
C GLU A 44 51.54 43.33 -23.10
N ILE A 45 52.11 44.09 -22.17
CA ILE A 45 51.85 43.97 -20.72
C ILE A 45 50.40 44.33 -20.39
N MET A 46 49.85 45.40 -20.98
CA MET A 46 48.44 45.78 -20.78
C MET A 46 47.46 44.71 -21.25
N ILE A 47 47.67 44.17 -22.45
CA ILE A 47 46.85 43.07 -22.99
C ILE A 47 46.96 41.84 -22.09
N PHE A 48 48.17 41.52 -21.60
CA PHE A 48 48.38 40.41 -20.68
C PHE A 48 47.65 40.60 -19.34
N ILE A 49 47.69 41.80 -18.77
CA ILE A 49 46.97 42.14 -17.53
C ILE A 49 45.45 42.03 -17.74
N PHE A 50 44.92 42.56 -18.84
CA PHE A 50 43.50 42.42 -19.15
C PHE A 50 43.10 40.96 -19.34
N GLY A 51 43.95 40.15 -19.96
CA GLY A 51 43.76 38.70 -20.08
C GLY A 51 43.69 38.01 -18.72
N ILE A 52 44.62 38.29 -17.80
CA ILE A 52 44.63 37.74 -16.43
C ILE A 52 43.37 38.16 -15.67
N VAL A 53 43.00 39.44 -15.73
CA VAL A 53 41.80 39.95 -15.05
C VAL A 53 40.54 39.28 -15.60
N GLY A 54 40.44 39.12 -16.92
CA GLY A 54 39.34 38.39 -17.56
C GLY A 54 39.25 36.94 -17.09
N LEU A 55 40.37 36.21 -17.06
CA LEU A 55 40.41 34.82 -16.59
C LEU A 55 40.07 34.70 -15.09
N ALA A 56 40.52 35.64 -14.27
CA ALA A 56 40.20 35.66 -12.84
C ALA A 56 38.70 35.86 -12.61
N ILE A 57 38.08 36.81 -13.31
CA ILE A 57 36.63 37.04 -13.27
C ILE A 57 35.87 35.79 -13.72
N PHE A 58 36.35 35.12 -14.78
CA PHE A 58 35.74 33.89 -15.29
C PHE A 58 35.76 32.77 -14.24
N SER A 59 36.91 32.56 -13.62
CA SER A 59 37.09 31.51 -12.61
C SER A 59 36.20 31.74 -11.38
N ILE A 60 36.10 32.99 -10.92
CA ILE A 60 35.21 33.35 -9.79
C ILE A 60 33.74 33.10 -10.17
N TYR A 61 33.35 33.49 -11.39
CA TYR A 61 32.00 33.30 -11.87
C TYR A 61 31.62 31.82 -11.94
N GLN A 62 32.50 30.97 -12.50
CA GLN A 62 32.24 29.53 -12.61
C GLN A 62 32.01 28.90 -11.23
N ARG A 63 32.84 29.23 -10.23
CA ARG A 63 32.64 28.74 -8.86
C ARG A 63 31.33 29.18 -8.24
N MET A 64 30.90 30.41 -8.51
CA MET A 64 29.62 30.93 -8.02
C MET A 64 28.44 30.20 -8.68
N MET A 65 28.53 29.93 -9.97
CA MET A 65 27.50 29.22 -10.72
C MET A 65 27.35 27.77 -10.24
N GLU A 66 28.47 27.05 -10.09
CA GLU A 66 28.48 25.68 -9.57
C GLU A 66 27.86 25.59 -8.17
N LYS A 67 28.14 26.57 -7.29
CA LYS A 67 27.54 26.63 -5.96
C LYS A 67 26.02 26.82 -6.04
N HIS A 68 25.55 27.74 -6.88
CA HIS A 68 24.12 27.98 -7.05
C HIS A 68 23.39 26.79 -7.66
N GLU A 69 24.02 26.09 -8.61
CA GLU A 69 23.43 24.91 -9.22
C GLU A 69 23.27 23.78 -8.19
N ARG A 70 24.27 23.56 -7.33
CA ARG A 70 24.19 22.61 -6.21
C ARG A 70 23.08 22.99 -5.21
N GLU A 71 22.95 24.27 -4.87
CA GLU A 71 21.88 24.74 -3.99
C GLU A 71 20.49 24.48 -4.61
N HIS A 72 20.35 24.71 -5.92
CA HIS A 72 19.11 24.45 -6.65
C HIS A 72 18.76 22.97 -6.74
N GLU A 73 19.75 22.12 -7.00
CA GLU A 73 19.57 20.67 -7.06
C GLU A 73 19.18 20.11 -5.69
N ASN A 74 19.86 20.53 -4.62
CA ASN A 74 19.52 20.12 -3.26
C ASN A 74 18.10 20.55 -2.87
N ALA A 75 17.70 21.77 -3.18
CA ALA A 75 16.34 22.26 -2.91
C ALA A 75 15.27 21.46 -3.68
N ARG A 76 15.57 21.07 -4.93
CA ARG A 76 14.67 20.25 -5.74
C ARG A 76 14.55 18.84 -5.19
N ASN A 77 15.66 18.22 -4.84
CA ASN A 77 15.70 16.88 -4.25
C ASN A 77 14.93 16.82 -2.93
N GLU A 78 15.06 17.84 -2.09
CA GLU A 78 14.31 17.95 -0.83
C GLU A 78 12.81 18.09 -1.09
N CYS A 79 12.41 18.92 -2.05
CA CYS A 79 11.00 19.08 -2.43
C CYS A 79 10.40 17.76 -2.95
N ASP A 80 11.15 17.03 -3.78
CA ASP A 80 10.70 15.75 -4.32
C ASP A 80 10.63 14.67 -3.24
N ARG A 81 11.55 14.68 -2.26
CA ARG A 81 11.48 13.82 -1.07
C ARG A 81 10.21 14.09 -0.27
N VAL A 82 9.97 15.35 0.10
CA VAL A 82 8.77 15.75 0.85
C VAL A 82 7.50 15.38 0.11
N LYS A 83 7.43 15.58 -1.22
CA LYS A 83 6.28 15.15 -2.03
C LYS A 83 6.04 13.63 -1.95
N ARG A 84 7.10 12.82 -2.03
CA ARG A 84 6.98 11.36 -1.91
C ARG A 84 6.46 10.95 -0.55
N GLU A 85 7.02 11.51 0.52
CA GLU A 85 6.57 11.25 1.89
C GLU A 85 5.11 11.67 2.09
N LEU A 86 4.70 12.80 1.50
CA LEU A 86 3.31 13.27 1.53
C LEU A 86 2.38 12.28 0.83
N VAL A 87 2.74 11.85 -0.39
CA VAL A 87 1.95 10.89 -1.17
C VAL A 87 1.82 9.56 -0.44
N GLU A 88 2.90 9.08 0.17
CA GLU A 88 2.91 7.86 0.98
C GLU A 88 2.00 7.99 2.21
N SER A 89 2.06 9.13 2.90
CA SER A 89 1.19 9.44 4.04
C SER A 89 -0.30 9.48 3.63
N TYR A 90 -0.63 10.09 2.49
CA TYR A 90 -2.01 10.09 1.97
C TYR A 90 -2.49 8.68 1.59
N LYS A 91 -1.63 7.86 0.97
CA LYS A 91 -1.95 6.46 0.68
C LYS A 91 -2.22 5.67 1.97
N TYR A 92 -1.41 5.89 2.99
CA TYR A 92 -1.58 5.26 4.30
C TYR A 92 -2.93 5.67 4.94
N ILE A 93 -3.25 6.97 5.00
CA ILE A 93 -4.53 7.46 5.54
C ILE A 93 -5.71 6.87 4.74
N GLY A 94 -5.61 6.83 3.41
CA GLY A 94 -6.64 6.23 2.56
C GLY A 94 -6.81 4.72 2.79
N ALA A 95 -5.72 3.99 3.03
CA ALA A 95 -5.78 2.57 3.41
C ALA A 95 -6.43 2.37 4.78
N VAL A 96 -6.08 3.19 5.78
CA VAL A 96 -6.68 3.15 7.13
C VAL A 96 -8.18 3.47 7.07
N ASN A 97 -8.60 4.49 6.32
CA ASN A 97 -10.01 4.84 6.15
C ASN A 97 -10.81 3.69 5.53
N ARG A 98 -10.26 3.02 4.51
CA ARG A 98 -10.88 1.81 3.93
C ARG A 98 -11.01 0.69 4.96
N LYS A 99 -9.99 0.46 5.80
CA LYS A 99 -10.07 -0.53 6.89
C LYS A 99 -11.18 -0.21 7.90
N ILE A 100 -11.31 1.07 8.30
CA ILE A 100 -12.37 1.53 9.22
C ILE A 100 -13.75 1.34 8.58
N GLU A 101 -13.91 1.66 7.30
CA GLU A 101 -15.16 1.48 6.58
C GLU A 101 -15.55 -0.01 6.51
N VAL A 102 -14.61 -0.88 6.17
CA VAL A 102 -14.81 -2.34 6.18
C VAL A 102 -15.23 -2.79 7.58
N LEU A 103 -14.51 -2.38 8.62
CA LEU A 103 -14.83 -2.75 10.00
C LEU A 103 -16.23 -2.27 10.42
N LYS A 104 -16.61 -1.05 10.02
CA LYS A 104 -17.94 -0.47 10.27
C LYS A 104 -19.04 -1.25 9.56
N ARG A 105 -18.85 -1.56 8.26
CA ARG A 105 -19.79 -2.39 7.48
C ARG A 105 -19.96 -3.76 8.14
N LEU A 106 -18.86 -4.40 8.52
CA LEU A 106 -18.88 -5.71 9.17
C LEU A 106 -19.54 -5.69 10.55
N SER A 107 -19.26 -4.67 11.37
CA SER A 107 -19.92 -4.52 12.67
C SER A 107 -21.43 -4.32 12.52
N ASN A 108 -21.86 -3.48 11.57
CA ASN A 108 -23.27 -3.17 11.40
C ASN A 108 -24.04 -4.36 10.78
N GLN A 109 -23.44 -5.05 9.83
CA GLN A 109 -24.03 -6.23 9.19
C GLN A 109 -24.10 -7.44 10.15
N THR A 110 -23.11 -7.62 11.03
CA THR A 110 -23.12 -8.72 12.01
C THR A 110 -24.16 -8.50 13.10
N SER A 111 -24.38 -7.25 13.54
CA SER A 111 -25.37 -6.92 14.56
C SER A 111 -26.82 -6.96 14.06
N LEU A 112 -27.06 -6.83 12.74
CA LEU A 112 -28.41 -6.72 12.16
C LEU A 112 -28.95 -7.99 11.50
N SER A 113 -28.18 -9.09 11.36
CA SER A 113 -28.48 -10.17 10.42
C SER A 113 -28.55 -11.59 11.01
N VAL A 114 -29.05 -11.77 12.24
CA VAL A 114 -29.33 -13.13 12.77
C VAL A 114 -30.79 -13.56 12.56
N MET A 115 -31.65 -12.68 12.03
CA MET A 115 -33.03 -12.99 11.66
C MET A 115 -33.17 -12.87 10.14
N GLU A 116 -33.48 -14.00 9.49
CA GLU A 116 -33.89 -14.16 8.09
C GLU A 116 -32.80 -14.35 7.00
N SER A 117 -32.90 -15.50 6.34
CA SER A 117 -32.36 -15.91 5.03
C SER A 117 -30.89 -16.37 4.93
N ASP A 118 -30.73 -17.63 4.48
CA ASP A 118 -29.46 -18.25 4.04
C ASP A 118 -28.76 -17.44 2.93
N HIS A 119 -29.52 -16.69 2.14
CA HIS A 119 -29.01 -15.80 1.10
C HIS A 119 -28.16 -14.66 1.68
N LEU A 120 -28.63 -13.99 2.73
CA LEU A 120 -27.87 -12.91 3.37
C LEU A 120 -26.57 -13.44 3.99
N ALA A 121 -26.58 -14.63 4.59
CA ALA A 121 -25.36 -15.21 5.13
C ALA A 121 -24.32 -15.53 4.04
N LYS A 122 -24.77 -15.99 2.86
CA LYS A 122 -23.89 -16.19 1.70
C LYS A 122 -23.32 -14.87 1.18
N ASP A 123 -24.12 -13.81 1.15
CA ASP A 123 -23.67 -12.47 0.73
C ASP A 123 -22.66 -11.87 1.72
N LEU A 124 -22.87 -12.09 3.03
CA LEU A 124 -21.91 -11.69 4.06
C LEU A 124 -20.59 -12.45 3.97
N LEU A 125 -20.64 -13.77 3.74
CA LEU A 125 -19.42 -14.57 3.53
C LEU A 125 -18.67 -14.15 2.26
N THR A 126 -19.41 -13.82 1.20
CA THR A 126 -18.82 -13.29 -0.04
C THR A 126 -18.20 -11.91 0.18
N SER A 127 -18.86 -11.05 0.97
CA SER A 127 -18.34 -9.73 1.35
C SER A 127 -17.08 -9.83 2.20
N LEU A 128 -17.04 -10.77 3.16
CA LEU A 128 -15.85 -11.07 3.97
C LEU A 128 -14.68 -11.51 3.08
N LEU A 129 -14.93 -12.40 2.12
CA LEU A 129 -13.93 -12.86 1.17
C LEU A 129 -13.39 -11.77 0.26
N MET A 130 -14.28 -10.95 -0.29
CA MET A 130 -13.90 -9.82 -1.14
C MET A 130 -13.05 -8.81 -0.37
N ASN A 131 -13.45 -8.48 0.86
CA ASN A 131 -12.67 -7.59 1.71
C ASN A 131 -11.31 -8.19 2.11
N ALA A 132 -11.23 -9.51 2.34
CA ALA A 132 -9.98 -10.21 2.58
C ALA A 132 -9.03 -10.17 1.37
N ALA A 133 -9.55 -10.43 0.17
CA ALA A 133 -8.81 -10.35 -1.08
C ALA A 133 -8.24 -8.94 -1.31
N VAL A 134 -9.11 -7.91 -1.21
CA VAL A 134 -8.71 -6.49 -1.36
C VAL A 134 -7.70 -6.06 -0.31
N SER A 135 -7.87 -6.48 0.95
CA SER A 135 -6.97 -6.09 2.05
C SER A 135 -5.57 -6.69 1.92
N THR A 136 -5.43 -7.78 1.18
CA THR A 136 -4.15 -8.50 0.99
C THR A 136 -3.56 -8.32 -0.41
N GLY A 137 -4.29 -7.65 -1.32
CA GLY A 137 -3.94 -7.61 -2.74
C GLY A 137 -3.92 -9.01 -3.38
N SER A 138 -4.65 -9.97 -2.81
CA SER A 138 -4.75 -11.33 -3.34
C SER A 138 -5.81 -11.40 -4.42
N ASN A 139 -5.51 -12.11 -5.51
CA ASN A 139 -6.47 -12.38 -6.58
C ASN A 139 -7.43 -13.53 -6.23
N THR A 140 -7.16 -14.30 -5.18
CA THR A 140 -8.02 -15.42 -4.76
C THR A 140 -8.08 -15.56 -3.25
N ALA A 141 -9.30 -15.58 -2.74
CA ALA A 141 -9.61 -15.82 -1.33
C ALA A 141 -10.61 -16.98 -1.20
N VAL A 142 -10.43 -17.83 -0.20
CA VAL A 142 -11.31 -18.96 0.08
C VAL A 142 -11.59 -19.04 1.57
N ILE A 143 -12.86 -19.24 1.94
CA ILE A 143 -13.25 -19.64 3.29
C ILE A 143 -13.60 -21.11 3.21
N ARG A 144 -12.89 -21.91 4.01
CA ARG A 144 -13.08 -23.35 4.11
C ARG A 144 -13.46 -23.73 5.53
N TYR A 145 -14.54 -24.49 5.67
CA TYR A 145 -14.97 -25.07 6.93
C TYR A 145 -14.55 -26.52 7.00
N VAL A 146 -13.74 -26.88 7.99
CA VAL A 146 -13.22 -28.24 8.17
C VAL A 146 -13.68 -28.80 9.50
N GLU A 147 -14.27 -29.99 9.45
CA GLU A 147 -14.57 -30.82 10.61
C GLU A 147 -13.25 -31.41 11.14
N LEU A 148 -12.87 -31.07 12.37
CA LEU A 148 -11.55 -31.36 12.93
C LEU A 148 -11.32 -32.86 13.13
N GLU A 149 -12.31 -33.59 13.63
CA GLU A 149 -12.21 -35.02 13.94
C GLU A 149 -12.03 -35.88 12.68
N LYS A 150 -12.82 -35.60 11.65
CA LYS A 150 -12.80 -36.36 10.38
C LYS A 150 -11.88 -35.76 9.33
N SER A 151 -11.28 -34.60 9.61
CA SER A 151 -10.49 -33.81 8.65
C SER A 151 -11.19 -33.60 7.30
N ARG A 152 -12.52 -33.46 7.34
CA ARG A 152 -13.36 -33.36 6.15
C ARG A 152 -13.80 -31.92 5.95
N THR A 153 -13.74 -31.45 4.71
CA THR A 153 -14.35 -30.17 4.34
C THR A 153 -15.86 -30.34 4.39
N GLU A 154 -16.54 -29.50 5.18
CA GLU A 154 -18.01 -29.41 5.12
C GLU A 154 -18.48 -28.44 4.04
N PHE A 155 -17.76 -27.33 3.88
CA PHE A 155 -18.21 -26.23 3.05
C PHE A 155 -17.06 -25.34 2.62
N GLU A 156 -17.09 -24.88 1.38
CA GLU A 156 -16.10 -23.97 0.80
C GLU A 156 -16.79 -22.88 -0.02
N ILE A 157 -16.36 -21.64 0.17
CA ILE A 157 -16.73 -20.50 -0.68
C ILE A 157 -15.47 -19.89 -1.24
N TYR A 158 -15.51 -19.62 -2.55
CA TYR A 158 -14.42 -19.02 -3.31
C TYR A 158 -14.77 -17.59 -3.70
N HIS A 159 -13.75 -16.74 -3.72
CA HIS A 159 -13.76 -15.44 -4.37
C HIS A 159 -12.53 -15.32 -5.28
N HIS A 160 -12.78 -14.95 -6.53
CA HIS A 160 -11.74 -14.78 -7.56
C HIS A 160 -11.90 -13.39 -8.18
N THR A 161 -10.79 -12.65 -8.31
CA THR A 161 -10.77 -11.33 -8.96
C THR A 161 -10.46 -11.44 -10.45
N GLU A 162 -9.65 -12.42 -10.86
CA GLU A 162 -9.35 -12.78 -12.25
C GLU A 162 -9.44 -14.31 -12.43
N GLU A 163 -9.44 -14.81 -13.68
CA GLU A 163 -9.74 -16.19 -14.12
C GLU A 163 -9.60 -17.30 -13.06
N LYS A 164 -10.58 -18.24 -13.03
CA LYS A 164 -10.74 -19.39 -12.12
C LYS A 164 -9.42 -20.00 -11.62
N ASN A 165 -8.83 -19.37 -10.64
CA ASN A 165 -7.55 -19.76 -10.09
C ASN A 165 -7.82 -20.54 -8.81
N HIS A 166 -8.02 -21.84 -8.95
CA HIS A 166 -8.23 -22.73 -7.81
C HIS A 166 -6.87 -23.21 -7.31
N PHE A 167 -6.51 -22.86 -6.07
CA PHE A 167 -5.39 -23.47 -5.36
C PHE A 167 -5.90 -24.56 -4.44
N LYS A 168 -5.08 -25.60 -4.22
CA LYS A 168 -5.44 -26.75 -3.38
C LYS A 168 -4.48 -26.88 -2.21
N ILE A 169 -5.06 -26.93 -1.01
CA ILE A 169 -4.36 -27.23 0.25
C ILE A 169 -5.00 -28.45 0.89
N SER A 170 -4.18 -29.32 1.48
CA SER A 170 -4.64 -30.51 2.17
C SER A 170 -5.28 -30.16 3.52
N ASN A 171 -6.38 -30.84 3.88
CA ASN A 171 -7.02 -30.62 5.18
C ASN A 171 -6.13 -31.00 6.37
N LYS A 172 -5.18 -31.92 6.16
CA LYS A 172 -4.16 -32.30 7.16
C LYS A 172 -3.26 -31.13 7.53
N GLU A 173 -2.94 -30.27 6.57
CA GLU A 173 -2.13 -29.08 6.81
C GLU A 173 -2.92 -28.03 7.60
N LEU A 174 -4.20 -27.85 7.26
CA LEU A 174 -5.09 -26.94 8.00
C LEU A 174 -5.28 -27.38 9.46
N THR A 175 -5.48 -28.68 9.71
CA THR A 175 -5.58 -29.21 11.08
C THR A 175 -4.28 -29.04 11.85
N LYS A 176 -3.11 -29.25 11.22
CA LYS A 176 -1.81 -28.97 11.86
C LYS A 176 -1.68 -27.52 12.29
N VAL A 177 -2.04 -26.58 11.41
CA VAL A 177 -2.05 -25.14 11.72
C VAL A 177 -2.93 -24.86 12.93
N HIS A 178 -4.13 -25.47 13.01
CA HIS A 178 -4.98 -25.32 14.18
C HIS A 178 -4.35 -25.89 15.47
N TYR A 179 -3.86 -27.13 15.46
CA TYR A 179 -3.29 -27.78 16.65
C TYR A 179 -1.99 -27.12 17.12
N SER A 180 -1.24 -26.48 16.22
CA SER A 180 -0.04 -25.72 16.57
C SER A 180 -0.32 -24.41 17.31
N GLY A 181 -1.58 -23.97 17.38
CA GLY A 181 -1.98 -22.75 18.10
C GLY A 181 -1.49 -21.43 17.48
N ILE A 182 -0.94 -21.47 16.27
CA ILE A 182 -0.43 -20.28 15.56
C ILE A 182 -1.58 -19.44 15.00
N SER A 183 -1.37 -18.12 14.96
CA SER A 183 -2.38 -17.16 14.49
C SER A 183 -2.61 -17.24 12.97
N HIS A 184 -1.56 -17.58 12.22
CA HIS A 184 -1.54 -17.77 10.78
C HIS A 184 -0.35 -18.65 10.37
N ALA A 185 -0.38 -19.21 9.16
CA ALA A 185 0.71 -19.96 8.57
C ALA A 185 0.84 -19.66 7.07
N PHE A 186 2.05 -19.76 6.52
CA PHE A 186 2.24 -19.80 5.09
C PHE A 186 2.44 -21.26 4.65
N SER A 187 1.57 -21.70 3.77
CA SER A 187 1.58 -23.03 3.18
C SER A 187 1.81 -22.93 1.69
N ARG A 188 2.54 -23.88 1.12
CA ARG A 188 2.75 -23.91 -0.33
C ARG A 188 1.68 -24.78 -0.97
N ALA A 189 0.89 -24.22 -1.89
CA ALA A 189 -0.07 -24.99 -2.65
C ALA A 189 0.62 -25.94 -3.64
N GLU A 190 -0.13 -26.94 -4.13
CA GLU A 190 0.35 -27.93 -5.11
C GLU A 190 0.86 -27.27 -6.42
N ASP A 191 0.37 -26.07 -6.74
CA ASP A 191 0.77 -25.26 -7.89
C ASP A 191 2.03 -24.40 -7.64
N GLY A 192 2.66 -24.53 -6.48
CA GLY A 192 3.87 -23.81 -6.10
C GLY A 192 3.65 -22.42 -5.49
N ARG A 193 2.41 -21.91 -5.49
CA ARG A 193 2.06 -20.60 -4.90
C ARG A 193 2.08 -20.65 -3.38
N GLU A 194 2.40 -19.51 -2.77
CA GLU A 194 2.30 -19.36 -1.33
C GLU A 194 0.89 -18.92 -0.93
N ILE A 195 0.30 -19.65 -0.01
CA ILE A 195 -1.01 -19.41 0.51
C ILE A 195 -0.90 -19.05 1.98
N LEU A 196 -1.47 -17.92 2.34
CA LEU A 196 -1.67 -17.54 3.72
C LEU A 196 -2.90 -18.27 4.27
N VAL A 197 -2.70 -19.05 5.33
CA VAL A 197 -3.72 -19.79 6.06
C VAL A 197 -3.97 -19.07 7.38
N VAL A 198 -5.21 -18.60 7.59
CA VAL A 198 -5.64 -17.96 8.83
C VAL A 198 -6.76 -18.79 9.46
N PRO A 199 -6.49 -19.59 10.51
CA PRO A 199 -7.53 -20.32 11.23
C PRO A 199 -8.37 -19.36 12.09
N SER A 200 -9.62 -19.70 12.39
CA SER A 200 -10.37 -19.00 13.43
C SER A 200 -9.84 -19.34 14.85
N ASP A 201 -10.15 -18.53 15.86
CA ASP A 201 -9.62 -18.69 17.22
C ASP A 201 -10.45 -19.61 18.11
N LYS A 202 -11.72 -19.83 17.77
CA LYS A 202 -12.63 -20.54 18.66
C LYS A 202 -12.17 -21.99 18.84
N GLN A 203 -12.02 -22.39 20.10
CA GLN A 203 -11.62 -23.74 20.51
C GLN A 203 -12.83 -24.54 20.98
N GLY A 204 -12.73 -25.88 20.93
CA GLY A 204 -13.75 -26.78 21.48
C GLY A 204 -15.01 -26.94 20.63
N LYS A 205 -14.94 -26.62 19.33
CA LYS A 205 -16.04 -26.85 18.40
C LYS A 205 -15.62 -27.83 17.28
N PRO A 206 -16.55 -28.66 16.75
CA PRO A 206 -16.22 -29.71 15.81
C PRO A 206 -15.82 -29.18 14.42
N VAL A 207 -16.32 -28.01 14.04
CA VAL A 207 -16.08 -27.39 12.72
C VAL A 207 -15.32 -26.08 12.91
N LYS A 208 -14.26 -25.89 12.12
CA LYS A 208 -13.42 -24.70 12.19
C LYS A 208 -13.34 -24.00 10.84
N ALA A 209 -13.36 -22.67 10.86
CA ALA A 209 -13.22 -21.87 9.65
C ALA A 209 -11.74 -21.53 9.40
N TYR A 210 -11.33 -21.62 8.14
CA TYR A 210 -10.02 -21.23 7.65
C TYR A 210 -10.20 -20.25 6.51
N LEU A 211 -9.53 -19.11 6.61
CA LEU A 211 -9.40 -18.16 5.51
C LEU A 211 -8.07 -18.44 4.80
N LEU A 212 -8.15 -18.71 3.50
CA LEU A 212 -7.03 -19.07 2.64
C LEU A 212 -6.87 -17.99 1.56
N LEU A 213 -5.67 -17.45 1.41
CA LEU A 213 -5.40 -16.33 0.50
C LEU A 213 -4.14 -16.62 -0.30
N ALA A 214 -4.20 -16.55 -1.64
CA ALA A 214 -3.02 -16.66 -2.49
C ALA A 214 -2.25 -15.34 -2.44
N VAL A 215 -1.08 -15.32 -1.79
CA VAL A 215 -0.33 -14.06 -1.58
C VAL A 215 0.95 -14.08 -2.38
N ASP A 216 1.22 -12.98 -3.09
CA ASP A 216 2.50 -12.76 -3.74
C ASP A 216 3.61 -12.49 -2.72
N ALA A 217 4.81 -13.00 -2.98
CA ALA A 217 5.96 -12.88 -2.09
C ALA A 217 6.32 -11.41 -1.75
N SER A 218 6.00 -10.47 -2.65
CA SER A 218 6.18 -9.03 -2.44
C SER A 218 5.25 -8.43 -1.38
N ASN A 219 4.07 -9.01 -1.15
CA ASN A 219 3.06 -8.48 -0.21
C ASN A 219 3.19 -9.05 1.21
N ARG A 220 4.10 -10.01 1.45
CA ARG A 220 4.27 -10.66 2.77
C ARG A 220 4.46 -9.70 3.93
N ALA A 221 5.27 -8.65 3.77
CA ALA A 221 5.65 -7.76 4.86
C ALA A 221 4.52 -6.82 5.32
N ASN A 222 3.48 -6.61 4.50
CA ASN A 222 2.41 -5.63 4.74
C ASN A 222 1.06 -6.26 5.08
N LEU A 223 1.02 -7.57 5.35
CA LEU A 223 -0.22 -8.27 5.66
C LEU A 223 -0.70 -7.98 7.08
N ASP A 224 -1.89 -7.41 7.20
CA ASP A 224 -2.58 -7.22 8.47
C ASP A 224 -3.30 -8.51 8.88
N THR A 225 -2.54 -9.44 9.46
CA THR A 225 -3.06 -10.75 9.90
C THR A 225 -4.15 -10.63 10.96
N THR A 226 -4.16 -9.54 11.73
CA THR A 226 -5.16 -9.27 12.77
C THR A 226 -6.53 -9.04 12.16
N LEU A 227 -6.63 -8.23 11.09
CA LEU A 227 -7.88 -8.01 10.38
C LEU A 227 -8.40 -9.31 9.73
N LEU A 228 -7.51 -10.09 9.12
CA LEU A 228 -7.86 -11.38 8.51
C LEU A 228 -8.38 -12.38 9.54
N LYS A 229 -7.84 -12.33 10.76
CA LYS A 229 -8.30 -13.14 11.88
C LYS A 229 -9.74 -12.80 12.26
N VAL A 230 -10.09 -11.51 12.27
CA VAL A 230 -11.48 -11.08 12.49
C VAL A 230 -12.39 -11.69 11.43
N PHE A 231 -11.99 -11.70 10.15
CA PHE A 231 -12.80 -12.31 9.09
C PHE A 231 -13.00 -13.81 9.26
N ALA A 232 -11.94 -14.55 9.60
CA ALA A 232 -12.03 -15.98 9.89
C ALA A 232 -12.96 -16.26 11.09
N ASN A 233 -12.87 -15.46 12.15
CA ASN A 233 -13.73 -15.57 13.33
C ASN A 233 -15.20 -15.27 13.02
N GLN A 234 -15.47 -14.23 12.22
CA GLN A 234 -16.84 -13.90 11.80
C GLN A 234 -17.44 -14.97 10.88
N ALA A 235 -16.64 -15.52 9.96
CA ALA A 235 -17.07 -16.63 9.11
C ALA A 235 -17.48 -17.86 9.93
N GLU A 236 -16.70 -18.19 10.98
CA GLU A 236 -17.06 -19.26 11.91
C GLU A 236 -18.36 -18.96 12.65
N LEU A 237 -18.54 -17.73 13.16
CA LEU A 237 -19.76 -17.32 13.85
C LEU A 237 -21.01 -17.44 12.97
N LEU A 238 -20.93 -16.97 11.73
CA LEU A 238 -22.02 -17.09 10.75
C LEU A 238 -22.41 -18.54 10.47
N ARG A 239 -21.42 -19.44 10.35
CA ARG A 239 -21.72 -20.86 10.15
C ARG A 239 -22.45 -21.46 11.36
N TYR A 240 -22.07 -21.09 12.57
CA TYR A 240 -22.73 -21.56 13.79
C TYR A 240 -24.13 -20.98 14.01
N SER A 241 -24.41 -19.74 13.58
CA SER A 241 -25.77 -19.21 13.65
C SER A 241 -26.69 -19.93 12.66
N LEU A 242 -26.23 -20.16 11.42
CA LEU A 242 -26.97 -20.93 10.42
C LEU A 242 -27.26 -22.37 10.88
N LEU A 243 -26.25 -23.09 11.38
CA LEU A 243 -26.42 -24.47 11.86
C LEU A 243 -27.37 -24.56 13.07
N ARG A 244 -27.42 -23.52 13.93
CA ARG A 244 -28.39 -23.47 15.04
C ARG A 244 -29.81 -23.28 14.52
N ASN A 245 -30.01 -22.40 13.55
CA ASN A 245 -31.32 -22.12 12.98
C ASN A 245 -31.92 -23.34 12.26
N VAL A 246 -31.09 -24.11 11.55
CA VAL A 246 -31.50 -25.37 10.91
C VAL A 246 -31.89 -26.44 11.94
N LYS A 247 -31.19 -26.52 13.08
CA LYS A 247 -31.57 -27.48 14.15
C LYS A 247 -32.87 -27.09 14.85
N SER A 248 -33.14 -25.79 15.03
CA SER A 248 -34.41 -25.32 15.61
C SER A 248 -35.61 -25.52 14.68
N SER A 249 -35.42 -25.55 13.36
CA SER A 249 -36.50 -25.81 12.40
C SER A 249 -36.81 -27.31 12.17
N VAL A 250 -35.98 -28.22 12.69
CA VAL A 250 -36.08 -29.69 12.46
C VAL A 250 -36.52 -30.45 13.71
N THR A 251 -36.87 -29.77 14.81
CA THR A 251 -37.52 -30.45 15.94
C THR A 251 -38.99 -30.64 15.58
N PRO A 252 -39.51 -31.89 15.41
CA PRO A 252 -40.92 -32.08 15.15
C PRO A 252 -41.70 -31.62 16.37
N ALA A 253 -42.78 -30.86 16.12
CA ALA A 253 -43.82 -30.63 17.11
C ALA A 253 -44.24 -32.00 17.66
N ILE A 254 -44.08 -32.19 18.96
CA ILE A 254 -44.75 -33.28 19.66
C ILE A 254 -46.23 -32.97 19.53
N ASP A 255 -46.89 -33.78 18.71
CA ASP A 255 -48.32 -33.80 18.46
C ASP A 255 -49.02 -34.11 19.78
N PHE A 256 -49.59 -33.08 20.42
CA PHE A 256 -50.65 -33.27 21.40
C PHE A 256 -51.96 -33.30 20.61
N GLN A 257 -52.32 -34.48 20.15
CA GLN A 257 -53.67 -34.75 19.67
C GLN A 257 -54.58 -34.96 20.88
N ASP A 258 -55.63 -34.14 20.92
CA ASP A 258 -56.77 -34.20 21.81
C ASP A 258 -57.39 -35.61 21.83
N ASP A 259 -57.67 -36.13 23.03
CA ASP A 259 -58.75 -37.09 23.23
C ASP A 259 -59.94 -36.36 23.88
N GLU A 260 -61.04 -36.41 23.15
CA GLU A 260 -62.34 -35.81 23.38
C GLU A 260 -63.12 -36.40 24.59
N ILE A 261 -63.83 -35.49 25.29
CA ILE A 261 -65.24 -35.59 25.73
C ILE A 261 -65.63 -36.61 26.84
N GLU A 262 -66.18 -36.11 27.96
CA GLU A 262 -67.61 -36.36 28.29
C GLU A 262 -68.13 -35.42 29.39
N GLU A 263 -69.16 -34.66 29.02
CA GLU A 263 -70.08 -33.94 29.89
C GLU A 263 -71.19 -34.91 30.30
N VAL A 264 -71.36 -35.19 31.61
CA VAL A 264 -72.62 -35.74 32.15
C VAL A 264 -72.96 -35.04 33.46
N ALA A 265 -74.14 -34.44 33.49
CA ALA A 265 -74.78 -33.81 34.64
C ALA A 265 -75.45 -34.83 35.58
N VAL A 266 -75.94 -34.29 36.72
CA VAL A 266 -76.85 -34.87 37.73
C VAL A 266 -76.11 -35.64 38.84
N ILE A 267 -76.14 -35.25 40.12
CA ILE A 267 -77.29 -34.90 40.99
C ILE A 267 -77.04 -33.61 41.78
#